data_AF-A0A1H4BT70-F1
#
_entry.id   AF-A0A1H4BT70-F1
#
_cell.length_a   1.000
_cell.length_b   1.000
_cell.length_c   1.000
_cell.angle_alpha   90.00
_cell.angle_beta   90.00
_cell.angle_gamma   90.00
#
_symmetry.space_group_name_H-M   'P 1'
#
loop_
_entity.id
_entity.type
_entity.pdbx_description
1 polymer ?
#
loop_
_entity_poly.entity_id
_entity_poly.type
_entity_poly.pdbx_seq_one_letter_code
_entity_poly.pdbx_strand_id
1 'polypeptide(L)' 'MEAIRQNGKIILHSNDGISIKMIFRNLTGRNFQGQEYADYISHIAIGSMGFTPGSIEHCRDGGVIDTGTIPNV' A
#
# COMPACT_ATOMS: atom_id res chain seq x y z
N MET A 1 -3.77 -11.35 11.28
CA MET A 1 -2.64 -10.84 10.47
C MET A 1 -3.16 -9.95 9.36
N GLU A 2 -2.60 -8.77 9.18
CA GLU A 2 -2.91 -7.90 8.03
C GLU A 2 -1.71 -7.78 7.09
N ALA A 3 -1.98 -7.64 5.80
CA ALA A 3 -0.94 -7.51 4.78
C ALA A 3 -1.37 -6.61 3.62
N ILE A 4 -0.40 -6.02 2.94
CA ILE A 4 -0.57 -5.44 1.61
C ILE A 4 0.12 -6.36 0.61
N ARG A 5 -0.63 -6.83 -0.38
CA ARG A 5 -0.12 -7.68 -1.44
C ARG A 5 -0.07 -6.93 -2.77
N GLN A 6 0.89 -7.32 -3.60
CA GLN A 6 0.98 -6.91 -4.99
C GLN A 6 1.40 -8.12 -5.82
N ASN A 7 0.69 -8.36 -6.93
CA ASN A 7 0.95 -9.51 -7.82
C ASN A 7 0.98 -10.85 -7.06
N GLY A 8 0.06 -11.02 -6.11
CA GLY A 8 -0.06 -12.22 -5.27
C GLY A 8 1.01 -12.36 -4.16
N LYS A 9 2.02 -11.48 -4.10
CA LYS A 9 3.09 -11.49 -3.08
C LYS A 9 2.78 -10.53 -1.95
N ILE A 10 3.11 -10.90 -0.72
CA ILE A 10 3.06 -9.98 0.43
C ILE A 10 4.24 -9.03 0.33
N ILE A 11 3.97 -7.73 0.31
CA ILE A 11 5.01 -6.69 0.34
C ILE A 11 5.22 -6.19 1.77
N LEU A 12 4.12 -5.91 2.48
CA LEU A 12 4.13 -5.50 3.88
C LEU A 12 3.14 -6.35 4.67
N HIS A 13 3.48 -6.67 5.92
CA HIS A 13 2.56 -7.32 6.86
C HIS A 13 2.78 -6.82 8.29
N SER A 14 1.73 -6.83 9.09
CA SER A 14 1.79 -6.54 10.53
C SER A 14 0.64 -7.24 11.27
N ASN A 15 0.82 -7.42 12.57
CA ASN A 15 -0.21 -7.93 13.48
C ASN A 15 -0.74 -6.86 14.45
N ASP A 16 -0.30 -5.60 14.33
CA ASP A 16 -0.71 -4.50 15.22
C ASP A 16 -2.14 -3.97 14.97
N GLY A 17 -2.79 -4.40 13.87
CA GLY A 17 -4.15 -3.99 13.51
C GLY A 17 -4.32 -2.54 13.04
N ILE A 18 -3.23 -1.76 12.96
CA ILE A 18 -3.28 -0.32 12.69
C ILE A 18 -2.40 0.04 11.48
N SER A 19 -1.14 -0.39 11.47
CA SER A 19 -0.13 0.12 10.54
C SER A 19 -0.44 -0.21 9.08
N ILE A 20 -0.87 -1.44 8.79
CA ILE A 20 -1.18 -1.87 7.43
C ILE A 20 -2.33 -1.06 6.83
N LYS A 21 -3.39 -0.85 7.61
CA LYS A 21 -4.53 -0.02 7.20
C LYS A 21 -4.10 1.42 6.92
N MET A 22 -3.23 1.97 7.76
CA MET A 22 -2.72 3.34 7.58
C MET A 22 -1.88 3.46 6.32
N ILE A 23 -0.90 2.58 6.13
CA ILE A 23 -0.02 2.57 4.95
C ILE A 23 -0.83 2.36 3.67
N PHE A 24 -1.81 1.45 3.69
CA PHE A 24 -2.69 1.24 2.52
C PHE A 24 -3.44 2.52 2.12
N ARG A 25 -3.91 3.31 3.08
CA ARG A 25 -4.56 4.60 2.81
C ARG A 25 -3.58 5.65 2.28
N ASN A 26 -2.32 5.62 2.71
CA ASN A 26 -1.28 6.48 2.14
C ASN A 26 -1.01 6.09 0.67
N LEU A 27 -0.83 4.80 0.39
CA LEU A 27 -0.57 4.28 -0.97
C LEU A 27 -1.71 4.58 -1.95
N THR A 28 -2.95 4.60 -1.46
CA THR A 28 -4.15 4.85 -2.26
C THR A 28 -4.59 6.32 -2.30
N GLY A 29 -3.74 7.25 -1.83
CA GLY A 29 -4.03 8.69 -1.88
C GLY A 29 -5.20 9.14 -0.99
N ARG A 30 -5.60 8.33 -0.01
CA ARG A 30 -6.70 8.66 0.93
C ARG A 30 -6.23 9.52 2.10
N ASN A 31 -4.95 9.43 2.48
CA ASN A 31 -4.37 10.20 3.58
C ASN A 31 -3.48 11.35 3.09
N PHE A 32 -2.67 11.12 2.06
CA PHE A 32 -1.85 12.15 1.41
C PHE A 32 -2.47 12.55 0.08
N GLN A 33 -2.29 13.81 -0.34
CA GLN A 33 -2.78 14.32 -1.62
C GLN A 33 -1.75 15.28 -2.23
N GLY A 34 -1.87 15.54 -3.53
CA GLY A 34 -0.99 16.49 -4.24
C GLY A 34 0.49 16.07 -4.23
N GLN A 35 1.40 17.03 -4.03
CA GLN A 35 2.84 16.79 -4.11
C GLN A 35 3.34 15.82 -3.04
N GLU A 36 2.81 15.90 -1.80
CA GLU A 36 3.18 14.98 -0.73
C GLU A 36 2.87 13.52 -1.10
N TYR A 37 1.72 13.29 -1.74
CA TYR A 37 1.38 11.96 -2.24
C TYR A 37 2.33 11.51 -3.34
N ALA A 38 2.64 12.36 -4.32
CA ALA A 38 3.56 12.04 -5.40
C ALA A 38 4.97 11.72 -4.88
N ASP A 39 5.46 12.50 -3.91
CA ASP A 39 6.76 12.28 -3.27
C ASP A 39 6.79 10.98 -2.47
N TYR A 40 5.71 10.69 -1.73
CA TYR A 40 5.56 9.44 -0.99
C TYR A 40 5.55 8.23 -1.92
N ILE A 41 4.80 8.27 -3.03
CA ILE A 41 4.76 7.14 -3.97
C ILE A 41 6.12 6.91 -4.62
N SER A 42 6.74 7.96 -5.16
CA SER A 42 8.00 7.85 -5.91
C SER A 42 9.17 7.43 -5.03
N HIS A 43 9.41 8.13 -3.92
CA HIS A 43 10.61 7.93 -3.10
C HIS A 43 10.45 6.82 -2.05
N ILE A 44 9.24 6.66 -1.50
CA ILE A 44 9.01 5.75 -0.38
C ILE A 44 8.37 4.45 -0.85
N ALA A 45 7.20 4.49 -1.49
CA ALA A 45 6.48 3.28 -1.88
C ALA A 45 7.24 2.48 -2.95
N ILE A 46 7.59 3.14 -4.06
CA ILE A 46 8.31 2.52 -5.18
C ILE A 46 9.80 2.45 -4.88
N GLY A 47 10.40 3.58 -4.42
CA GLY A 47 11.84 3.67 -4.19
C GLY A 47 12.38 2.81 -3.04
N SER A 48 11.60 2.57 -1.98
CA SER A 48 12.12 1.93 -0.76
C SER A 48 11.32 0.71 -0.28
N MET A 49 9.99 0.74 -0.34
CA MET A 49 9.14 -0.32 0.22
C MET A 49 9.00 -1.56 -0.69
N GLY A 50 9.43 -1.47 -1.95
CA GLY A 50 9.37 -2.58 -2.90
C GLY A 50 8.02 -2.73 -3.62
N PHE A 51 7.19 -1.69 -3.63
CA PHE A 51 6.02 -1.63 -4.49
C PHE A 51 6.40 -1.23 -5.92
N THR A 52 5.49 -1.50 -6.83
CA THR A 52 5.52 -1.05 -8.23
C THR A 52 4.19 -0.37 -8.56
N PRO A 53 4.12 0.45 -9.62
CA PRO A 53 2.84 0.92 -10.13
C PRO A 53 1.91 -0.26 -10.47
N GLY A 54 0.63 -0.12 -10.13
CA GLY A 54 -0.39 -1.15 -10.40
C GLY A 54 -1.24 -1.50 -9.17
N SER A 55 -2.02 -2.56 -9.32
CA SER A 55 -2.99 -2.98 -8.30
C SER A 55 -2.33 -3.54 -7.05
N ILE A 56 -2.91 -3.23 -5.90
CA ILE A 56 -2.54 -3.75 -4.59
C ILE A 56 -3.79 -4.21 -3.84
N GLU A 57 -3.62 -5.18 -2.95
CA GLU A 57 -4.68 -5.78 -2.14
C GLU A 57 -4.39 -5.54 -0.67
N HIS A 58 -5.36 -5.04 0.09
CA HIS A 58 -5.34 -5.07 1.55
C HIS A 58 -5.97 -6.39 1.99
N CYS A 59 -5.19 -7.23 2.66
CA CYS A 59 -5.64 -8.51 3.17
C CYS A 59 -5.71 -8.52 4.70
N ARG A 60 -6.69 -9.25 5.24
CA ARG A 60 -6.81 -9.60 6.66
C ARG A 60 -7.12 -11.09 6.78
N ASP A 61 -6.32 -11.77 7.59
CA ASP A 61 -6.44 -13.21 7.87
C ASP A 61 -6.54 -14.08 6.60
N GLY A 62 -5.76 -13.70 5.58
CA GLY A 62 -5.69 -14.39 4.29
C GLY A 62 -6.75 -13.99 3.26
N GLY A 63 -7.81 -13.27 3.65
CA GLY A 63 -8.83 -12.73 2.75
C GLY A 63 -8.52 -11.32 2.27
N VAL A 64 -8.86 -10.98 1.03
CA VAL A 64 -8.82 -9.61 0.51
C VAL A 64 -10.02 -8.83 1.05
N ILE A 65 -9.77 -7.67 1.66
CA ILE A 65 -10.81 -6.80 2.26
C ILE A 65 -10.92 -5.43 1.58
N ASP A 66 -9.90 -4.99 0.85
CA ASP A 66 -9.94 -3.79 0.01
C ASP A 66 -8.92 -3.92 -1.12
N THR A 67 -9.09 -3.14 -2.18
CA THR A 67 -8.18 -3.07 -3.33
C THR A 67 -7.87 -1.62 -3.68
N GLY A 68 -6.66 -1.37 -4.17
CA GLY A 68 -6.21 -0.05 -4.55
C GLY A 68 -5.25 -0.09 -5.74
N THR A 69 -4.89 1.07 -6.25
CA THR A 69 -3.93 1.20 -7.34
C THR A 69 -2.86 2.21 -6.95
N ILE A 70 -1.60 1.82 -7.09
CA ILE A 70 -0.46 2.73 -7.01
C ILE A 70 -0.27 3.33 -8.42
N PRO A 71 -0.31 4.66 -8.59
CA PRO A 71 -0.11 5.30 -9.87
C PRO A 71 1.33 5.18 -10.35
N ASN A 72 1.53 5.35 -11.66
CA ASN A 72 2.85 5.58 -12.23
C ASN A 72 3.11 7.09 -12.20
N VAL A 73 3.90 7.54 -11.23
CA VAL A 73 4.24 8.95 -10.99
C VAL A 73 5.70 9.23 -11.27
#